data_AF-A0A2A3VJA1-F1
#
_entry.id   AF-A0A2A3VJA1-F1
#
_cell.length_a   1.000
_cell.length_b   1.000
_cell.length_c   1.000
_cell.angle_alpha   90.00
_cell.angle_beta   90.00
_cell.angle_gamma   90.00
#
_symmetry.space_group_name_H-M   'P 1'
#
loop_
_entity.id
_entity.type
_entity.pdbx_description
1 polymer ?
#
loop_
_entity_poly.entity_id
_entity_poly.type
_entity_poly.pdbx_seq_one_letter_code
_entity_poly.pdbx_strand_id
1 'polypeptide(L)'
;MTTARLPGCLLAALMLCVLAGDAFAQSPLSDAQTRYMGAHVFQRQVEVFRRYCSADVEASQRLETGIATFRSENPEYGAALRARPTDVDFVAGVDAFDARFVEMAEAMHAYLSLQPPQVRCADLADNLGRMRFAAMIDEASDSAAAAVTASVP
;
A
#
# COMPACT_ATOMS: atom_id res chain seq x y z
N MET A 1 -6.60 -27.10 9.98
CA MET A 1 -5.60 -26.01 10.01
C MET A 1 -5.85 -25.12 8.80
N THR A 2 -6.66 -24.09 8.99
CA THR A 2 -7.07 -23.16 7.93
C THR A 2 -5.93 -22.16 7.74
N THR A 3 -5.25 -22.23 6.61
CA THR A 3 -4.28 -21.22 6.16
C THR A 3 -5.01 -19.89 6.05
N ALA A 4 -4.83 -19.02 7.04
CA ALA A 4 -5.26 -17.63 6.98
C ALA A 4 -4.37 -16.92 5.95
N ARG A 5 -4.70 -17.09 4.66
CA ARG A 5 -4.23 -16.22 3.60
C ARG A 5 -4.55 -14.79 4.04
N LEU A 6 -3.53 -13.93 4.08
CA LEU A 6 -3.72 -12.48 4.16
C LEU A 6 -4.80 -12.14 3.13
N PRO A 7 -6.01 -11.74 3.54
CA PRO A 7 -7.03 -11.42 2.57
C PRO A 7 -6.53 -10.17 1.83
N GLY A 8 -6.60 -10.17 0.51
CA GLY A 8 -6.38 -8.96 -0.30
C GLY A 8 -7.19 -7.77 0.23
N CYS A 9 -8.26 -8.03 1.00
CA CYS A 9 -9.01 -7.08 1.79
C CYS A 9 -8.16 -6.21 2.75
N LEU A 10 -7.02 -6.63 3.27
CA LEU A 10 -6.25 -5.81 4.23
C LEU A 10 -5.47 -4.70 3.51
N LEU A 11 -4.92 -5.00 2.33
CA LEU A 11 -4.32 -4.00 1.42
C LEU A 11 -5.40 -3.08 0.83
N ALA A 12 -6.54 -3.65 0.41
CA ALA A 12 -7.66 -2.88 -0.12
C ALA A 12 -8.34 -2.01 0.97
N ALA A 13 -8.50 -2.50 2.19
CA ALA A 13 -9.03 -1.72 3.32
C ALA A 13 -8.10 -0.58 3.74
N LEU A 14 -6.78 -0.78 3.66
CA LEU A 14 -5.80 0.30 3.88
C LEU A 14 -5.83 1.35 2.75
N MET A 15 -6.10 0.95 1.50
CA MET A 15 -6.33 1.90 0.39
C MET A 15 -7.61 2.72 0.58
N LEU A 16 -8.69 2.11 1.12
CA LEU A 16 -9.99 2.75 1.32
C LEU A 16 -9.96 3.88 2.36
N CYS A 17 -9.12 3.79 3.39
CA CYS A 17 -9.04 4.83 4.44
C CYS A 17 -8.43 6.15 3.96
N VAL A 18 -7.64 6.13 2.87
CA VAL A 18 -7.00 7.34 2.34
C VAL A 18 -8.00 8.28 1.67
N LEU A 19 -9.08 7.74 1.10
CA LEU A 19 -10.10 8.50 0.39
C LEU A 19 -11.25 8.99 1.30
N ALA A 20 -11.26 8.57 2.57
CA ALA A 20 -12.35 8.84 3.50
C ALA A 20 -12.12 10.05 4.44
N GLY A 21 -11.00 10.76 4.30
CA GLY A 21 -10.75 12.01 5.03
C GLY A 21 -11.54 13.17 4.44
N ASP A 22 -12.53 13.68 5.18
CA ASP A 22 -13.42 14.81 4.84
C ASP A 22 -13.76 14.91 3.35
N ALA A 23 -14.67 14.02 2.96
CA ALA A 23 -15.32 13.97 1.66
C ALA A 23 -16.15 15.24 1.36
N PHE A 24 -15.52 16.37 1.02
CA PHE A 24 -16.14 17.42 0.19
C PHE A 24 -15.05 18.15 -0.62
N ALA A 25 -15.07 17.94 -1.95
CA ALA A 25 -14.44 18.78 -2.98
C ALA A 25 -12.99 18.53 -3.43
N GLN A 26 -12.39 17.35 -3.23
CA GLN A 26 -11.23 16.98 -4.05
C GLN A 26 -11.70 16.51 -5.42
N SER A 27 -11.20 17.15 -6.48
CA SER A 27 -11.37 16.65 -7.84
C SER A 27 -10.84 15.21 -7.92
N PRO A 28 -11.45 14.32 -8.74
CA PRO A 28 -10.89 13.01 -8.99
C PRO A 28 -9.40 13.13 -9.34
N LEU A 29 -8.57 12.31 -8.70
CA LEU A 29 -7.14 12.28 -9.01
C LEU A 29 -6.95 11.95 -10.49
N SER A 30 -6.02 12.63 -11.14
CA SER A 30 -5.56 12.22 -12.46
C SER A 30 -4.86 10.86 -12.40
N ASP A 31 -4.79 10.14 -13.51
CA ASP A 31 -4.09 8.84 -13.58
C ASP A 31 -2.67 8.88 -13.03
N ALA A 32 -1.94 9.98 -13.27
CA ALA A 32 -0.58 10.16 -12.77
C ALA A 32 -0.56 10.33 -11.23
N GLN A 33 -1.50 11.10 -10.67
CA GLN A 33 -1.67 11.27 -9.23
C GLN A 33 -2.09 9.96 -8.56
N THR A 34 -3.02 9.22 -9.16
CA THR A 34 -3.47 7.90 -8.68
C THR A 34 -2.32 6.90 -8.64
N ARG A 35 -1.55 6.79 -9.73
CA ARG A 35 -0.38 5.90 -9.80
C ARG A 35 0.68 6.31 -8.79
N TYR A 36 0.98 7.61 -8.65
CA TYR A 36 1.91 8.06 -7.62
C TYR A 36 1.41 7.69 -6.22
N MET A 37 0.14 7.98 -5.92
CA MET A 37 -0.41 7.75 -4.58
C MET A 37 -0.40 6.28 -4.21
N GLY A 38 -0.81 5.39 -5.12
CA GLY A 38 -0.73 3.95 -4.86
C GLY A 38 0.71 3.46 -4.69
N ALA A 39 1.66 3.99 -5.46
CA ALA A 39 3.08 3.67 -5.28
C ALA A 39 3.62 4.18 -3.93
N HIS A 40 3.24 5.40 -3.53
CA HIS A 40 3.61 6.00 -2.25
C HIS A 40 3.05 5.19 -1.07
N VAL A 41 1.75 4.88 -1.06
CA VAL A 41 1.11 4.05 -0.02
C VAL A 41 1.83 2.70 0.09
N PHE A 42 2.08 2.04 -1.04
CA PHE A 42 2.78 0.75 -1.03
C PHE A 42 4.21 0.88 -0.47
N GLN A 43 4.94 1.94 -0.83
CA GLN A 43 6.25 2.21 -0.26
C GLN A 43 6.19 2.36 1.28
N ARG A 44 5.21 3.11 1.80
CA ARG A 44 5.01 3.27 3.24
C ARG A 44 4.70 1.94 3.94
N GLN A 45 3.89 1.08 3.33
CA GLN A 45 3.60 -0.27 3.86
C GLN A 45 4.86 -1.15 3.89
N VAL A 46 5.68 -1.11 2.83
CA VAL A 46 6.96 -1.83 2.78
C VAL A 46 7.90 -1.40 3.92
N GLU A 47 7.92 -0.13 4.29
CA GLU A 47 8.70 0.35 5.45
C GLU A 47 8.22 -0.27 6.77
N VAL A 48 6.90 -0.43 6.95
CA VAL A 48 6.34 -1.14 8.12
C VAL A 48 6.77 -2.61 8.13
N PHE A 49 6.71 -3.29 6.97
CA PHE A 49 7.17 -4.67 6.85
C PHE A 49 8.64 -4.81 7.19
N ARG A 50 9.49 -3.89 6.70
CA ARG A 50 10.93 -3.86 7.01
C ARG A 50 11.18 -3.70 8.51
N ARG A 51 10.49 -2.76 9.17
CA ARG A 51 10.61 -2.54 10.61
C ARG A 51 10.19 -3.79 11.40
N TYR A 52 9.14 -4.48 10.96
CA TYR A 52 8.70 -5.71 11.61
C TYR A 52 9.70 -6.86 11.41
N CYS A 53 10.22 -7.05 10.18
CA CYS A 53 11.14 -8.14 9.86
C CYS A 53 12.58 -7.90 10.33
N SER A 54 12.96 -6.67 10.73
CA SER A 54 14.35 -6.32 11.04
C SER A 54 14.93 -7.01 12.27
N ALA A 55 14.08 -7.54 13.16
CA ALA A 55 14.54 -8.24 14.36
C ALA A 55 15.14 -9.63 14.06
N ASP A 56 14.92 -10.16 12.85
CA ASP A 56 15.40 -11.47 12.42
C ASP A 56 16.09 -11.35 11.05
N VAL A 57 17.35 -11.75 10.98
CA VAL A 57 18.19 -11.58 9.79
C VAL A 57 17.65 -12.37 8.60
N GLU A 58 17.19 -13.60 8.81
CA GLU A 58 16.68 -14.45 7.75
C GLU A 58 15.32 -13.92 7.25
N ALA A 59 14.44 -13.51 8.16
CA ALA A 59 13.16 -12.89 7.84
C ALA A 59 13.35 -11.60 7.03
N SER A 60 14.31 -10.76 7.42
CA SER A 60 14.66 -9.54 6.68
C SER A 60 15.17 -9.83 5.27
N GLN A 61 16.05 -10.81 5.09
CA GLN A 61 16.58 -11.20 3.77
C GLN A 61 15.48 -11.72 2.84
N ARG A 62 14.56 -12.54 3.37
CA ARG A 62 13.40 -13.03 2.60
C ARG A 62 12.52 -11.87 2.14
N LEU A 63 12.19 -10.94 3.05
CA LEU A 63 11.42 -9.76 2.70
C LEU A 63 12.09 -8.95 1.60
N GLU A 64 13.39 -8.64 1.74
CA GLU A 64 14.12 -7.86 0.71
C GLU A 64 14.17 -8.57 -0.63
N THR A 65 14.26 -9.91 -0.66
CA THR A 65 14.16 -10.69 -1.88
C THR A 65 12.79 -10.50 -2.54
N GLY A 66 11.70 -10.59 -1.77
CA GLY A 66 10.35 -10.33 -2.28
C GLY A 66 10.17 -8.90 -2.81
N ILE A 67 10.70 -7.90 -2.10
CA ILE A 67 10.69 -6.49 -2.53
C ILE A 67 11.46 -6.32 -3.84
N ALA A 68 12.63 -6.96 -3.97
CA ALA A 68 13.44 -6.90 -5.19
C ALA A 68 12.72 -7.54 -6.37
N THR A 69 12.12 -8.72 -6.18
CA THR A 69 11.28 -9.38 -7.20
C THR A 69 10.12 -8.48 -7.63
N PHE A 70 9.36 -7.94 -6.66
CA PHE A 70 8.26 -7.01 -6.96
C PHE A 70 8.74 -5.84 -7.82
N ARG A 71 9.84 -5.17 -7.42
CA ARG A 71 10.37 -4.02 -8.17
C ARG A 71 10.85 -4.39 -9.57
N SER A 72 11.45 -5.56 -9.73
CA SER A 72 11.91 -6.06 -11.03
C SER A 72 10.74 -6.37 -11.96
N GLU A 73 9.65 -6.90 -11.41
CA GLU A 73 8.47 -7.30 -12.18
C GLU A 73 7.48 -6.15 -12.42
N ASN A 74 7.63 -5.03 -11.70
CA ASN A 74 6.76 -3.86 -11.77
C ASN A 74 7.59 -2.58 -12.02
N PRO A 75 8.23 -2.40 -13.19
CA PRO A 75 9.04 -1.21 -13.49
C PRO A 75 8.23 0.10 -13.42
N GLU A 76 6.93 0.04 -13.67
CA GLU A 76 6.00 1.16 -13.62
C GLU A 76 5.78 1.69 -12.18
N TYR A 77 5.90 0.84 -11.16
CA TYR A 77 5.88 1.28 -9.76
C TYR A 77 7.03 2.27 -9.48
N GLY A 78 8.24 1.93 -9.92
CA GLY A 78 9.40 2.78 -9.75
C GLY A 78 9.30 4.08 -10.57
N ALA A 79 8.69 4.01 -11.76
CA ALA A 79 8.42 5.18 -12.57
C ALA A 79 7.38 6.11 -11.90
N ALA A 80 6.31 5.54 -11.35
CA ALA A 80 5.27 6.29 -10.64
C ALA A 80 5.84 7.05 -9.44
N LEU A 81 6.66 6.41 -8.60
CA LEU A 81 7.32 7.08 -7.46
C LEU A 81 8.21 8.25 -7.88
N ARG A 82 8.94 8.12 -9.00
CA ARG A 82 9.81 9.19 -9.51
C ARG A 82 9.01 10.33 -10.12
N ALA A 83 7.82 10.05 -10.66
CA ALA A 83 6.94 11.03 -11.28
C ALA A 83 6.06 11.76 -10.24
N ARG A 84 6.62 12.14 -9.09
CA ARG A 84 5.90 12.84 -8.01
C ARG A 84 5.22 14.09 -8.55
N PRO A 85 3.89 14.19 -8.51
CA PRO A 85 3.19 15.41 -8.87
C PRO A 85 3.58 16.57 -7.95
N THR A 86 3.70 17.77 -8.52
CA THR A 86 4.12 18.99 -7.80
C THR A 86 2.97 19.95 -7.52
N ASP A 87 1.75 19.56 -7.87
CA ASP A 87 0.54 20.33 -7.55
C ASP A 87 0.41 20.49 -6.02
N VAL A 88 0.13 21.71 -5.57
CA VAL A 88 0.18 22.08 -4.15
C VAL A 88 -0.88 21.33 -3.35
N ASP A 89 -2.10 21.23 -3.88
CA ASP A 89 -3.21 20.56 -3.20
C ASP A 89 -2.95 19.05 -3.10
N PHE A 90 -2.39 18.46 -4.15
CA PHE A 90 -1.99 17.06 -4.13
C PHE A 90 -0.87 16.80 -3.11
N VAL A 91 0.17 17.65 -3.07
CA VAL A 91 1.27 17.52 -2.10
C VAL A 91 0.74 17.62 -0.67
N ALA A 92 -0.13 18.58 -0.39
CA ALA A 92 -0.78 18.69 0.93
C ALA A 92 -1.61 17.45 1.28
N GLY A 93 -2.28 16.85 0.30
CA GLY A 93 -3.00 15.59 0.47
C GLY A 93 -2.07 14.41 0.81
N VAL A 94 -0.92 14.31 0.16
CA VAL A 94 0.10 13.29 0.47
C VAL A 94 0.63 13.48 1.90
N ASP A 95 0.92 14.72 2.31
CA ASP A 95 1.41 15.03 3.65
C ASP A 95 0.34 14.70 4.72
N ALA A 96 -0.93 15.01 4.45
CA ALA A 96 -2.05 14.67 5.33
C ALA A 96 -2.25 13.15 5.45
N PHE A 97 -2.07 12.41 4.35
CA PHE A 97 -2.02 10.96 4.39
C PHE A 97 -0.87 10.46 5.27
N ASP A 98 0.35 10.97 5.08
CA ASP A 98 1.52 10.52 5.84
C ASP A 98 1.34 10.76 7.34
N ALA A 99 0.71 11.87 7.74
CA ALA A 99 0.36 12.15 9.13
C ALA A 99 -0.59 11.09 9.71
N ARG A 100 -1.62 10.69 8.96
CA ARG A 100 -2.58 9.63 9.37
C ARG A 100 -1.98 8.23 9.30
N PHE A 101 -1.05 8.01 8.37
CA PHE A 101 -0.42 6.71 8.16
C PHE A 101 0.34 6.25 9.40
N VAL A 102 0.83 7.15 10.25
CA VAL A 102 1.50 6.79 11.51
C VAL A 102 0.60 5.89 12.38
N GLU A 103 -0.68 6.23 12.52
CA GLU A 103 -1.64 5.44 13.30
C GLU A 103 -1.93 4.09 12.62
N MET A 104 -2.08 4.10 11.29
CA MET A 104 -2.27 2.88 10.50
C MET A 104 -1.05 1.95 10.59
N ALA A 105 0.17 2.51 10.61
CA ALA A 105 1.42 1.77 10.70
C ALA A 105 1.54 1.00 12.03
N GLU A 106 1.13 1.62 13.14
CA GLU A 106 1.11 0.94 14.44
C GLU A 106 0.08 -0.19 14.47
N ALA A 107 -1.12 0.03 13.90
CA ALA A 107 -2.12 -1.03 13.77
C ALA A 107 -1.63 -2.19 12.88
N MET A 108 -0.97 -1.88 11.76
CA MET A 108 -0.33 -2.88 10.89
C MET A 108 0.74 -3.66 11.65
N HIS A 109 1.60 -2.98 12.42
CA HIS A 109 2.64 -3.64 13.20
C HIS A 109 2.06 -4.58 14.27
N ALA A 110 1.01 -4.16 14.97
CA ALA A 110 0.28 -5.00 15.92
C ALA A 110 -0.30 -6.25 15.24
N TYR A 111 -0.90 -6.09 14.05
CA TYR A 111 -1.42 -7.21 13.27
C TYR A 111 -0.32 -8.18 12.80
N LEU A 112 0.82 -7.66 12.33
CA LEU A 112 1.95 -8.48 11.91
C LEU A 112 2.48 -9.31 13.08
N SER A 113 2.52 -8.72 14.27
CA SER A 113 2.97 -9.34 15.52
C SER A 113 2.08 -10.47 16.05
N LEU A 114 0.93 -10.73 15.42
CA LEU A 114 0.10 -11.91 15.71
C LEU A 114 0.74 -13.23 15.27
N GLN A 115 1.83 -13.18 14.51
CA GLN A 115 2.61 -14.33 14.08
C GLN A 115 4.10 -14.09 14.33
N PRO A 116 4.92 -15.15 14.42
CA PRO A 116 6.37 -15.01 14.47
C PRO A 116 6.93 -14.39 13.17
N PRO A 117 7.98 -13.56 13.24
CA PRO A 117 8.58 -12.92 12.05
C PRO A 117 8.99 -13.91 10.96
N GLN A 118 9.50 -15.09 11.32
CA GLN A 118 9.97 -16.09 10.34
C GLN A 118 8.85 -16.59 9.43
N VAL A 119 7.63 -16.68 9.96
CA VAL A 119 6.43 -17.08 9.20
C VAL A 119 5.91 -15.89 8.41
N ARG A 120 5.66 -14.77 9.10
CA ARG A 120 4.99 -13.62 8.50
C ARG A 120 5.81 -12.96 7.40
N CYS A 121 7.13 -12.86 7.56
CA CYS A 121 7.99 -12.25 6.56
C CYS A 121 8.19 -13.14 5.32
N ALA A 122 8.13 -14.47 5.48
CA ALA A 122 8.11 -15.39 4.33
C ALA A 122 6.81 -15.23 3.53
N ASP A 123 5.66 -15.21 4.19
CA ASP A 123 4.37 -14.97 3.52
C ASP A 123 4.34 -13.62 2.80
N LEU A 124 4.86 -12.56 3.44
CA LEU A 124 4.97 -11.24 2.82
C LEU A 124 5.86 -11.26 1.57
N ALA A 125 7.02 -11.91 1.64
CA ALA A 125 7.94 -12.04 0.51
C ALA A 125 7.29 -12.75 -0.68
N ASP A 126 6.61 -13.88 -0.43
CA ASP A 126 5.91 -14.64 -1.47
C ASP A 126 4.76 -13.84 -2.09
N ASN A 127 4.03 -13.06 -1.28
CA ASN A 127 2.98 -12.19 -1.78
C ASN A 127 3.55 -11.05 -2.62
N LEU A 128 4.66 -10.42 -2.18
CA LEU A 128 5.36 -9.38 -2.95
C LEU A 128 5.78 -9.90 -4.33
N GLY A 129 6.34 -11.10 -4.41
CA GLY A 129 6.74 -11.71 -5.68
C GLY A 129 5.58 -12.03 -6.64
N ARG A 130 4.32 -12.04 -6.17
CA ARG A 130 3.14 -12.30 -7.02
C ARG A 130 2.35 -11.04 -7.37
N MET A 131 2.58 -9.94 -6.67
CA MET A 131 1.82 -8.71 -6.85
C MET A 131 2.11 -8.04 -8.19
N ARG A 132 1.07 -7.45 -8.77
CA ARG A 132 1.13 -6.69 -10.01
C ARG A 132 0.61 -5.30 -9.76
N PHE A 133 1.50 -4.31 -9.83
CA PHE A 133 1.21 -2.93 -9.44
C PHE A 133 0.10 -2.33 -10.29
N ALA A 134 0.17 -2.44 -11.61
CA ALA A 134 -0.90 -1.96 -12.50
C ALA A 134 -2.28 -2.51 -12.10
N ALA A 135 -2.39 -3.83 -11.87
CA ALA A 135 -3.64 -4.46 -11.48
C ALA A 135 -4.18 -3.95 -10.13
N MET A 136 -3.29 -3.72 -9.15
CA MET A 136 -3.68 -3.13 -7.87
C MET A 136 -4.22 -1.70 -8.01
N ILE A 137 -3.63 -0.92 -8.91
CA ILE A 137 -4.07 0.45 -9.19
C ILE A 137 -5.42 0.46 -9.91
N ASP A 138 -5.60 -0.41 -10.89
CA ASP A 138 -6.86 -0.51 -11.65
C ASP A 138 -8.00 -0.92 -10.71
N GLU A 139 -7.81 -1.95 -9.87
CA GLU A 139 -8.81 -2.39 -8.87
C GLU A 139 -9.14 -1.29 -7.86
N ALA A 140 -8.13 -0.57 -7.37
CA ALA A 140 -8.34 0.56 -6.45
C ALA A 140 -9.10 1.72 -7.11
N SER A 141 -8.81 2.00 -8.39
CA SER A 141 -9.46 3.06 -9.16
C SER A 141 -10.93 2.72 -9.43
N ASP A 142 -11.21 1.48 -9.82
CA ASP A 142 -12.57 0.98 -10.04
C ASP A 142 -13.38 1.03 -8.72
N SER A 143 -12.77 0.63 -7.61
CA SER A 143 -13.40 0.69 -6.29
C SER A 143 -13.70 2.13 -5.85
N ALA A 144 -12.77 3.06 -6.07
CA ALA A 144 -12.97 4.47 -5.78
C ALA A 144 -14.08 5.08 -6.64
N ALA A 145 -14.10 4.78 -7.94
CA ALA A 145 -15.15 5.23 -8.85
C ALA A 145 -16.53 4.71 -8.41
N ALA A 146 -16.63 3.43 -8.04
CA ALA A 146 -17.86 2.84 -7.54
C ALA A 146 -18.34 3.53 -6.25
N ALA A 147 -17.44 3.81 -5.30
CA ALA A 147 -17.77 4.48 -4.05
C ALA A 147 -18.32 5.90 -4.26
N VAL A 148 -17.75 6.66 -5.20
CA VAL A 148 -18.25 7.99 -5.59
C VAL A 148 -19.64 7.88 -6.21
N THR A 149 -19.87 6.92 -7.11
CA THR A 149 -21.20 6.76 -7.73
C THR A 149 -22.28 6.30 -6.75
N ALA A 150 -21.92 5.50 -5.73
CA ALA A 150 -22.85 5.04 -4.70
C ALA A 150 -23.21 6.13 -3.68
N SER A 151 -22.43 7.22 -3.61
CA SER A 151 -22.66 8.35 -2.70
C SER A 151 -23.34 9.54 -3.38
N VAL A 152 -23.73 9.41 -4.65
CA VAL A 152 -24.67 10.31 -5.33
C VAL A 152 -26.10 9.75 -5.17
N PRO A 153 -27.00 10.41 -4.40
CA PRO A 153 -28.39 9.99 -4.26
C PRO A 153 -29.22 10.17 -5.55
#